data_AF-A0ABD5UKR9-F1
#
_entry.id   AF-A0ABD5UKR9-F1
#
_cell.length_a   1.000
_cell.length_b   1.000
_cell.length_c   1.000
_cell.angle_alpha   90.00
_cell.angle_beta   90.00
_cell.angle_gamma   90.00
#
_symmetry.space_group_name_H-M   'P 1'
#
loop_
_entity.id
_entity.type
_entity.pdbx_description
1 polymer ?
#
loop_
_entity_poly.entity_id
_entity_poly.type
_entity_poly.pdbx_seq_one_letter_code
_entity_poly.pdbx_strand_id
1 'polypeptide(L)'
;MELAPGDSDTFEIQVDGITAFSFDSRLYKCGSTDAPVRFGDINFTPSIDSQADSCPPYYVWDDCTRVTLQVPVHVAPDAETGTYEYGFTVMETIGDQNSQDYEYAIMVTEN
;
A
#
# COMPACT_ATOMS: atom_id res chain seq x y z
N MET A 1 9.17 -8.77 5.01
CA MET A 1 8.28 -9.95 5.11
C MET A 1 8.81 -11.03 4.19
N GLU A 2 8.61 -12.30 4.50
CA GLU A 2 9.04 -13.45 3.68
C GLU A 2 7.79 -14.18 3.15
N LEU A 3 7.71 -14.41 1.83
CA LEU A 3 6.59 -15.09 1.15
C LEU A 3 7.13 -16.05 0.09
N ALA A 4 6.48 -17.18 -0.14
CA ALA A 4 6.81 -18.07 -1.26
C ALA A 4 6.03 -17.71 -2.54
N PRO A 5 6.48 -18.15 -3.72
CA PRO A 5 5.68 -18.03 -4.95
C PRO A 5 4.30 -18.65 -4.78
N GLY A 6 3.25 -17.87 -5.08
CA GLY A 6 1.86 -18.27 -4.89
C GLY A 6 1.26 -17.94 -3.52
N ASP A 7 2.07 -17.46 -2.57
CA ASP A 7 1.57 -17.02 -1.27
C ASP A 7 0.86 -15.66 -1.34
N SER A 8 0.05 -15.42 -0.32
CA SER A 8 -0.57 -14.13 -0.07
C SER A 8 -0.55 -13.80 1.42
N ASP A 9 -0.33 -12.53 1.74
CA ASP A 9 -0.37 -12.03 3.11
C ASP A 9 -0.97 -10.61 3.15
N THR A 10 -1.19 -10.07 4.34
CA THR A 10 -1.75 -8.73 4.53
C THR A 10 -0.88 -7.91 5.47
N PHE A 11 -0.47 -6.74 5.00
CA PHE A 11 0.23 -5.75 5.82
C PHE A 11 -0.79 -4.86 6.50
N GLU A 12 -0.63 -4.68 7.80
CA GLU A 12 -1.37 -3.68 8.57
C GLU A 12 -0.48 -2.46 8.82
N ILE A 13 -0.97 -1.29 8.43
CA ILE A 13 -0.28 -0.01 8.62
C ILE A 13 -1.23 0.88 9.42
N GLN A 14 -0.80 1.29 10.61
CA GLN A 14 -1.54 2.25 11.40
C GLN A 14 -0.94 3.63 11.20
N VAL A 15 -1.78 4.58 10.79
CA VAL A 15 -1.40 5.96 10.57
C VAL A 15 -2.33 6.86 11.37
N ASP A 16 -1.74 7.79 12.11
CA ASP A 16 -2.44 8.64 13.04
C ASP A 16 -2.63 10.05 12.47
N GLY A 17 -3.84 10.57 12.61
CA GLY A 17 -4.18 11.95 12.34
C GLY A 17 -4.15 12.33 10.87
N ILE A 18 -4.49 11.46 9.92
CA ILE A 18 -4.47 11.83 8.50
C ILE A 18 -5.83 12.30 8.02
N THR A 19 -5.81 13.14 6.98
CA THR A 19 -6.99 13.48 6.16
C THR A 19 -6.85 12.97 4.73
N ALA A 20 -5.67 12.45 4.35
CA ALA A 20 -5.45 11.90 3.03
C ALA A 20 -4.40 10.78 3.00
N PHE A 21 -4.47 9.92 1.98
CA PHE A 21 -3.52 8.85 1.73
C PHE A 21 -3.32 8.65 0.23
N SER A 22 -2.07 8.43 -0.20
CA SER A 22 -1.73 8.07 -1.57
C SER A 22 -0.86 6.83 -1.63
N PHE A 23 -1.31 5.84 -2.39
CA PHE A 23 -0.55 4.61 -2.56
C PHE A 23 0.38 4.69 -3.77
N ASP A 24 1.53 5.33 -3.60
CA ASP A 24 2.60 5.33 -4.62
C ASP A 24 3.55 4.16 -4.37
N SER A 25 3.17 2.97 -4.82
CA SER A 25 4.14 1.86 -4.88
C SER A 25 4.77 1.80 -6.25
N ARG A 26 6.11 1.61 -6.29
CA ARG A 26 6.85 1.35 -7.55
C ARG A 26 6.30 0.13 -8.32
N LEU A 27 5.54 -0.74 -7.65
CA LEU A 27 4.84 -1.90 -8.19
C LEU A 27 3.41 -1.59 -8.67
N TYR A 28 2.77 -0.57 -8.10
CA TYR A 28 1.44 -0.09 -8.46
C TYR A 28 1.58 0.91 -9.61
N LYS A 29 1.53 0.39 -10.83
CA LYS A 29 1.23 1.22 -12.00
C LYS A 29 -0.26 1.10 -12.25
N CYS A 30 -0.97 2.21 -12.43
CA CYS A 30 -2.40 2.17 -12.72
C CYS A 30 -2.64 1.41 -14.02
N GLY A 31 -3.10 0.16 -13.88
CA GLY A 31 -3.19 -0.81 -14.95
C GLY A 31 -2.86 -2.23 -14.48
N SER A 32 -3.11 -3.21 -15.35
CA SER A 32 -2.68 -4.59 -15.10
C SER A 32 -1.16 -4.65 -15.20
N THR A 33 -0.47 -4.73 -14.07
CA THR A 33 0.95 -5.06 -14.06
C THR A 33 1.09 -6.58 -14.00
N ASP A 34 1.81 -7.16 -14.96
CA ASP A 34 2.34 -8.53 -14.84
C ASP A 34 3.51 -8.58 -13.82
N ALA A 35 3.40 -7.81 -12.74
CA ALA A 35 4.40 -7.76 -11.70
C ALA A 35 4.40 -9.11 -10.94
N PRO A 36 5.59 -9.64 -10.58
CA PRO A 36 5.72 -10.85 -9.76
C PRO A 36 5.08 -10.72 -8.37
N VAL A 37 4.98 -9.50 -7.85
CA VAL A 37 4.33 -9.18 -6.58
C VAL A 37 3.28 -8.10 -6.85
N ARG A 38 2.05 -8.31 -6.36
CA ARG A 38 0.90 -7.44 -6.60
C ARG A 38 0.22 -7.08 -5.29
N PHE A 39 -0.29 -5.85 -5.23
CA PHE A 39 -1.15 -5.41 -4.14
C PHE A 39 -2.61 -5.64 -4.52
N GLY A 40 -3.40 -6.15 -3.57
CA GLY A 40 -4.85 -6.22 -3.69
C GLY A 40 -5.51 -4.89 -3.34
N ASP A 41 -6.85 -4.91 -3.30
CA ASP A 41 -7.63 -3.75 -2.87
C ASP A 41 -7.35 -3.44 -1.40
N ILE A 42 -7.00 -2.18 -1.12
CA ILE A 42 -6.66 -1.72 0.23
C ILE A 42 -7.96 -1.52 1.02
N ASN A 43 -8.04 -2.11 2.21
CA ASN A 43 -9.14 -1.86 3.14
C ASN A 43 -8.73 -0.80 4.17
N PHE A 44 -9.63 0.14 4.42
CA PHE A 44 -9.41 1.26 5.33
C PHE A 44 -10.38 1.20 6.51
N THR A 45 -9.85 1.34 7.72
CA THR A 45 -10.64 1.47 8.96
C THR A 45 -10.19 2.72 9.73
N PRO A 46 -11.03 3.76 9.85
CA PRO A 46 -12.39 3.89 9.30
C PRO A 46 -12.38 3.99 7.77
N SER A 47 -13.53 3.71 7.16
CA SER A 47 -13.71 3.83 5.71
C SER A 47 -13.41 5.25 5.22
N ILE A 48 -12.97 5.36 3.97
CA ILE A 48 -12.74 6.64 3.30
C ILE A 48 -14.06 7.40 3.11
N ASP A 49 -14.01 8.73 3.13
CA ASP A 49 -15.17 9.57 2.79
C ASP A 49 -15.24 9.82 1.29
N SER A 50 -14.09 9.95 0.63
CA SER A 50 -14.01 10.05 -0.83
C SER A 50 -12.70 9.53 -1.41
N GLN A 51 -12.72 9.24 -2.71
CA GLN A 51 -11.55 8.87 -3.51
C GLN A 51 -11.47 9.82 -4.71
N ALA A 52 -10.29 10.39 -4.96
CA ALA A 52 -10.05 11.17 -6.18
C ALA A 52 -9.62 10.23 -7.32
N ASP A 53 -10.20 10.43 -8.50
CA ASP A 53 -9.82 9.71 -9.72
C ASP A 53 -8.41 10.15 -10.16
N SER A 54 -7.41 9.41 -9.68
CA SER A 54 -6.01 9.77 -9.76
C SER A 54 -5.13 8.53 -9.83
N CYS A 55 -3.93 8.71 -10.37
CA CYS A 55 -2.92 7.68 -10.47
C CYS A 55 -1.58 8.24 -9.96
N PRO A 56 -1.06 7.80 -8.80
CA PRO A 56 -1.61 6.80 -7.87
C PRO A 56 -2.95 7.23 -7.23
N PRO A 57 -3.76 6.27 -6.72
CA PRO A 57 -5.06 6.56 -6.13
C PRO A 57 -4.90 7.38 -4.86
N TYR A 58 -5.80 8.35 -4.71
CA TYR A 58 -5.81 9.28 -3.58
C TYR A 58 -7.11 9.16 -2.79
N TYR A 59 -6.98 8.90 -1.50
CA TYR A 59 -8.06 8.63 -0.56
C TYR A 59 -8.15 9.74 0.47
N VAL A 60 -9.36 10.15 0.86
CA VAL A 60 -9.60 11.33 1.69
C VAL A 60 -10.58 11.01 2.82
N TRP A 61 -10.31 11.61 3.98
CA TRP A 61 -11.20 11.69 5.13
C TRP A 61 -11.52 13.16 5.43
N ASP A 62 -12.77 13.46 5.75
CA ASP A 62 -13.26 14.82 6.03
C ASP A 62 -12.68 15.34 7.36
N ASP A 63 -12.51 14.45 8.33
CA ASP A 63 -11.94 14.74 9.64
C ASP A 63 -10.56 14.09 9.82
N CYS A 64 -9.73 14.73 10.65
CA CYS A 64 -8.45 14.16 11.07
C CYS A 64 -8.69 12.87 11.85
N THR A 65 -8.25 11.74 11.28
CA THR A 65 -8.58 10.42 11.81
C THR A 65 -7.37 9.51 11.92
N ARG A 66 -7.44 8.54 12.84
CA ARG A 66 -6.53 7.40 12.89
C ARG A 66 -7.05 6.35 11.92
N VAL A 67 -6.23 5.97 10.95
CA VAL A 67 -6.56 4.99 9.93
C VAL A 67 -5.69 3.75 10.10
N THR A 68 -6.32 2.59 10.04
CA THR A 68 -5.66 1.31 9.85
C THR A 68 -5.87 0.89 8.39
N LEU A 69 -4.77 0.72 7.66
CA LEU A 69 -4.75 0.25 6.29
C LEU A 69 -4.37 -1.22 6.29
N GLN A 70 -5.19 -2.03 5.65
CA GLN A 70 -4.90 -3.43 5.39
C GLN A 70 -4.61 -3.56 3.91
N VAL A 71 -3.36 -3.86 3.60
CA VAL A 71 -2.85 -3.95 2.22
C VAL A 71 -2.58 -5.42 1.92
N PRO A 72 -3.46 -6.11 1.17
CA PRO A 72 -3.23 -7.47 0.73
C PRO A 72 -2.09 -7.49 -0.28
N VAL A 73 -1.25 -8.52 -0.20
CA VAL A 73 -0.15 -8.77 -1.11
C VAL A 73 -0.28 -10.18 -1.64
N HIS A 74 -0.06 -10.32 -2.94
CA HIS A 74 -0.09 -11.59 -3.65
C HIS A 74 1.21 -11.76 -4.44
N VAL A 75 1.89 -12.88 -4.20
CA VAL A 75 3.06 -13.29 -4.98
C VAL A 75 2.60 -14.22 -6.09
N ALA A 76 2.98 -13.91 -7.33
CA ALA A 76 2.66 -14.75 -8.47
C ALA A 76 3.28 -16.15 -8.30
N PRO A 77 2.62 -17.23 -8.75
CA PRO A 77 3.17 -18.59 -8.63
C PRO A 77 4.49 -18.79 -9.37
N ASP A 78 4.77 -17.96 -10.38
CA ASP A 78 5.98 -17.95 -11.19
C ASP A 78 6.95 -16.82 -10.81
N ALA A 79 6.74 -16.17 -9.67
CA ALA A 79 7.65 -15.14 -9.18
C ALA A 79 9.05 -15.71 -8.92
N GLU A 80 10.07 -15.03 -9.45
CA GLU A 80 11.45 -15.34 -9.15
C GLU A 80 11.75 -15.04 -7.66
N THR A 81 12.69 -15.78 -7.08
CA THR A 81 13.15 -15.48 -5.72
C THR A 81 13.99 -14.20 -5.72
N GLY A 82 13.83 -13.40 -4.68
CA GLY A 82 14.48 -12.09 -4.61
C GLY A 82 13.80 -11.13 -3.65
N THR A 83 14.37 -9.93 -3.54
CA THR A 83 13.78 -8.84 -2.74
C THR A 83 13.03 -7.89 -3.65
N TYR A 84 11.76 -7.68 -3.34
CA TYR A 84 10.85 -6.75 -4.00
C TYR A 84 10.60 -5.57 -3.06
N GLU A 85 11.12 -4.41 -3.42
CA GLU A 85 10.97 -3.17 -2.66
C GLU A 85 9.78 -2.36 -3.17
N TYR A 86 9.04 -1.77 -2.24
CA TYR A 86 7.90 -0.91 -2.53
C TYR A 86 7.78 0.21 -1.52
N GLY A 87 7.17 1.31 -1.97
CA GLY A 87 6.90 2.49 -1.15
C GLY A 87 5.41 2.77 -1.06
N PHE A 88 5.02 3.62 -0.12
CA PHE A 88 3.78 4.40 -0.20
C PHE A 88 3.98 5.73 0.51
N THR A 89 3.18 6.74 0.12
CA THR A 89 3.32 8.09 0.63
C THR A 89 2.06 8.49 1.39
N VAL A 90 2.20 8.66 2.69
CA VAL A 90 1.15 9.25 3.53
C VAL A 90 1.25 10.76 3.42
N MET A 91 0.21 11.41 2.88
CA MET A 91 0.11 12.87 2.81
C MET A 91 -0.66 13.42 4.01
N GLU A 92 -0.20 14.55 4.53
CA GLU A 92 -0.34 14.87 5.94
C GLU A 92 -1.72 15.37 6.42
N THR A 93 -1.90 15.08 7.70
CA THR A 93 -2.58 15.77 8.81
C THR A 93 -2.64 17.28 8.69
N ILE A 94 -3.80 17.86 9.00
CA ILE A 94 -4.00 19.32 9.08
C ILE A 94 -2.91 19.99 9.93
N GLY A 95 -2.06 20.83 9.29
CA GLY A 95 -1.25 21.85 9.97
C GLY A 95 0.25 21.86 9.68
N ASP A 96 0.82 20.78 9.15
CA ASP A 96 2.23 20.72 8.75
C ASP A 96 2.37 20.26 7.28
N GLN A 97 3.59 20.09 6.79
CA GLN A 97 3.91 19.55 5.45
C GLN A 97 4.80 18.29 5.46
N ASN A 98 4.75 17.44 6.48
CA ASN A 98 5.47 16.18 6.56
C ASN A 98 4.67 15.04 5.91
N SER A 99 4.76 14.93 4.58
CA SER A 99 4.50 13.65 3.93
C SER A 99 5.47 12.60 4.49
N GLN A 100 4.95 11.46 4.96
CA GLN A 100 5.78 10.33 5.39
C GLN A 100 5.81 9.28 4.29
N ASP A 101 6.99 9.02 3.76
CA ASP A 101 7.25 7.89 2.87
C ASP A 101 7.56 6.67 3.71
N TYR A 102 6.87 5.57 3.43
CA TYR A 102 7.16 4.29 4.04
C TYR A 102 7.70 3.36 2.97
N GLU A 103 8.81 2.70 3.27
CA GLU A 103 9.43 1.70 2.42
C GLU A 103 9.30 0.33 3.06
N TYR A 104 8.93 -0.66 2.25
CA TYR A 104 8.78 -2.04 2.67
C TYR A 104 9.47 -2.96 1.68
N ALA A 105 9.95 -4.09 2.20
CA ALA A 105 10.59 -5.14 1.43
C ALA A 105 9.84 -6.46 1.63
N ILE A 106 9.40 -7.05 0.52
CA ILE A 106 8.94 -8.45 0.45
C ILE A 106 10.08 -9.27 -0.11
N MET A 107 10.51 -10.27 0.65
CA MET A 107 11.49 -11.25 0.23
C MET A 107 10.73 -12.48 -0.24
N VAL A 108 10.86 -12.79 -1.53
CA VAL A 108 10.34 -14.03 -2.11
C VAL A 108 11.39 -15.12 -1.98
N THR A 109 11.10 -16.16 -1.22
CA THR A 109 12.01 -17.29 -0.97
C THR A 109 11.48 -18.57 -1.60
N GLU A 110 12.37 -19.53 -1.87
CA GLU A 110 11.93 -20.87 -2.25
C GLU A 110 11.08 -21.48 -1.12
N ASN A 111 10.11 -22.31 -1.51
CA ASN A 111 9.21 -23.02 -0.59
C ASN A 111 9.90 -24.26 0.01
#